data_AF-A0A5B6VKX7-F1
#
_entry.id   AF-A0A5B6VKX7-F1
#
_cell.length_a   1.000
_cell.length_b   1.000
_cell.length_c   1.000
_cell.angle_alpha   90.00
_cell.angle_beta   90.00
_cell.angle_gamma   90.00
#
_symmetry.space_group_name_H-M   'P 1'
#
loop_
_entity.id
_entity.type
_entity.pdbx_description
1 polymer ?
#
loop_
_entity_poly.entity_id
_entity_poly.type
_entity_poly.pdbx_seq_one_letter_code
_entity_poly.pdbx_strand_id
1 'polypeptide(L)'
;MNQSLMASYTEDEIVEVLKGMGPTKASGLDVANRLKKVLDVCIDDSQSAFVLGRLITNNLLLVYEILHSFKDKRSGRKGFMALKLNMSKTYDRVE
;
A
#
# COMPACT_ATOMS: atom_id res chain seq x y z
N MET A 1 -17.26 14.06 6.94
CA MET A 1 -16.02 13.35 6.53
C MET A 1 -15.97 13.09 5.02
N ASN A 2 -17.05 12.63 4.39
CA ASN A 2 -17.05 12.28 2.95
C ASN A 2 -17.37 13.45 1.98
N GLN A 3 -17.68 14.65 2.49
CA GLN A 3 -18.03 15.80 1.66
C GLN A 3 -16.91 16.19 0.67
N SER A 4 -15.63 16.03 1.03
CA SER A 4 -14.53 16.33 0.10
C SER A 4 -14.39 15.32 -1.03
N LEU A 5 -14.85 14.07 -0.83
CA LEU A 5 -14.88 13.05 -1.88
C LEU A 5 -16.05 13.29 -2.85
N MET A 6 -17.17 13.83 -2.36
CA MET A 6 -18.40 14.09 -3.13
C MET A 6 -18.47 15.48 -3.75
N ALA A 7 -17.55 16.38 -3.41
CA ALA A 7 -17.49 17.72 -3.99
C ALA A 7 -17.14 17.68 -5.49
N SER A 8 -17.55 18.70 -6.25
CA SER A 8 -17.13 18.87 -7.64
C SER A 8 -15.60 19.00 -7.74
N TYR A 9 -15.02 18.62 -8.89
CA TYR A 9 -13.59 18.77 -9.14
C TYR A 9 -13.21 20.22 -9.34
N THR A 10 -12.07 20.61 -8.77
CA THR A 10 -11.47 21.93 -8.96
C THR A 10 -10.51 21.92 -10.15
N GLU A 11 -10.28 23.08 -10.77
CA GLU A 11 -9.34 23.19 -11.90
C GLU A 11 -7.92 22.75 -11.51
N ASP A 12 -7.48 23.09 -10.30
CA ASP A 12 -6.16 22.70 -9.78
C ASP A 12 -6.02 21.17 -9.68
N GLU A 13 -7.03 20.46 -9.18
CA GLU A 13 -7.04 19.00 -9.12
C GLU A 13 -6.95 18.38 -10.52
N ILE A 14 -7.66 18.95 -11.51
CA ILE A 14 -7.63 18.48 -12.90
C ILE A 14 -6.24 18.69 -13.50
N VAL A 15 -5.64 19.86 -13.29
CA VAL A 15 -4.30 20.19 -13.79
C VAL A 15 -3.23 19.29 -13.15
N GLU A 16 -3.34 18.99 -11.86
CA GLU A 16 -2.42 18.09 -11.16
C GLU A 16 -2.49 16.66 -11.74
N VAL A 17 -3.70 16.14 -11.97
CA VAL A 17 -3.90 14.83 -12.62
C VAL A 17 -3.28 14.81 -14.01
N LEU A 18 -3.55 15.84 -14.83
CA LEU A 18 -3.03 15.93 -16.20
C LEU A 18 -1.50 16.02 -16.23
N LYS A 19 -0.88 16.75 -15.31
CA LYS A 19 0.59 16.82 -15.18
C LYS A 19 1.20 15.49 -14.73
N GLY A 20 0.49 14.72 -13.92
CA GLY A 20 0.91 13.38 -13.46
C GLY A 20 0.61 12.24 -14.45
N MET A 21 -0.05 12.54 -15.57
CA MET A 21 -0.34 11.55 -16.61
C MET A 21 0.88 11.32 -17.49
N GLY A 22 1.37 10.07 -17.50
CA GLY A 22 2.34 9.63 -18.49
C GLY A 22 1.67 9.50 -19.87
N PRO A 23 2.46 9.46 -20.96
CA PRO A 23 1.95 9.52 -22.33
C PRO A 23 1.05 8.34 -22.74
N THR A 24 1.05 7.26 -21.93
CA THR A 24 0.29 6.03 -22.18
C THR A 24 -0.82 5.78 -21.16
N LYS A 25 -1.03 6.68 -20.18
CA LYS A 25 -2.13 6.53 -19.21
C LYS A 25 -3.47 6.91 -19.86
N ALA A 26 -4.48 6.07 -19.65
CA ALA A 26 -5.83 6.33 -20.17
C ALA A 26 -6.48 7.52 -19.47
N SER A 27 -7.23 8.33 -20.22
CA SER A 27 -8.04 9.42 -19.68
C SER A 27 -9.23 8.85 -18.90
N GLY A 28 -9.34 9.16 -17.61
CA GLY A 28 -10.43 8.72 -16.76
C GLY A 28 -10.55 9.55 -15.48
N LEU A 29 -11.66 9.37 -14.77
CA LEU A 29 -11.92 10.06 -13.51
C LEU A 29 -10.99 9.51 -12.42
N ASP A 30 -10.10 10.37 -11.90
CA ASP A 30 -9.11 9.98 -10.90
C ASP A 30 -9.56 10.39 -9.48
N VAL A 31 -10.24 9.48 -8.79
CA VAL A 31 -10.59 9.64 -7.37
C VAL A 31 -9.39 9.35 -6.46
N ALA A 32 -8.33 8.71 -6.97
CA ALA A 32 -7.22 8.23 -6.16
C ALA A 32 -6.45 9.39 -5.50
N ASN A 33 -6.31 10.53 -6.18
CA ASN A 33 -5.67 11.71 -5.60
C ASN A 33 -6.41 12.29 -4.40
N ARG A 34 -7.75 12.18 -4.37
CA ARG A 34 -8.53 12.57 -3.20
C ARG A 34 -8.39 11.55 -2.07
N LEU A 35 -8.40 10.25 -2.39
CA LEU A 35 -8.18 9.19 -1.40
C LEU A 35 -6.78 9.24 -0.80
N LYS A 36 -5.76 9.64 -1.57
CA LYS A 36 -4.39 9.80 -1.09
C LYS A 36 -4.29 10.70 0.16
N LYS A 37 -5.18 11.68 0.29
CA LYS A 37 -5.23 12.60 1.45
C LYS A 37 -5.60 11.90 2.76
N VAL A 38 -6.25 10.73 2.70
CA VAL A 38 -6.65 9.95 3.87
C VAL A 38 -5.93 8.60 3.98
N LEU A 39 -5.26 8.15 2.91
CA LEU A 39 -4.56 6.86 2.93
C LEU A 39 -3.45 6.79 3.98
N ASP A 40 -2.82 7.92 4.33
CA ASP A 40 -1.74 7.96 5.32
C ASP A 40 -2.17 7.46 6.71
N VAL A 41 -3.44 7.70 7.10
CA VAL A 41 -3.97 7.18 8.39
C VAL A 41 -4.44 5.74 8.31
N CYS A 42 -4.55 5.17 7.10
CA CYS A 42 -5.00 3.79 6.88
C CYS A 42 -3.85 2.82 6.59
N ILE A 43 -2.67 3.32 6.23
CA ILE A 43 -1.50 2.51 5.89
C ILE A 43 -0.70 2.23 7.16
N ASP A 44 -0.52 0.94 7.47
CA ASP A 44 0.33 0.52 8.59
C ASP A 44 1.83 0.69 8.27
N ASP A 45 2.65 0.91 9.29
CA ASP A 45 4.10 1.04 9.14
C ASP A 45 4.76 -0.22 8.56
N SER A 46 4.17 -1.40 8.77
CA SER A 46 4.63 -2.66 8.20
C SER A 46 4.27 -2.84 6.71
N GLN A 47 3.39 -2.02 6.15
CA GLN A 47 3.00 -2.11 4.75
C GLN A 47 4.04 -1.45 3.82
N SER A 48 4.98 -2.22 3.28
CA SER A 48 6.00 -1.65 2.38
C SER A 48 5.62 -1.60 0.89
N ALA A 49 4.62 -2.37 0.46
CA ALA A 49 4.23 -2.43 -0.95
C ALA A 49 3.26 -1.31 -1.33
N PHE A 50 3.42 -0.77 -2.55
CA PHE A 50 2.55 0.26 -3.12
C PHE A 50 2.48 1.58 -2.33
N VAL A 51 3.48 1.86 -1.48
CA VAL A 51 3.62 3.12 -0.75
C VAL A 51 4.80 3.89 -1.30
N LEU A 52 4.58 5.15 -1.68
CA LEU A 52 5.64 6.01 -2.22
C LEU A 52 6.77 6.17 -1.19
N GLY A 53 8.02 6.00 -1.63
CA GLY A 53 9.19 6.09 -0.76
C GLY A 53 9.52 4.82 0.03
N ARG A 54 8.67 3.79 0.03
CA ARG A 54 8.98 2.47 0.60
C ARG A 54 9.48 1.54 -0.50
N LEU A 55 10.66 0.96 -0.28
CA LEU A 55 11.28 0.04 -1.25
C LEU A 55 10.91 -1.40 -0.94
N ILE A 56 10.80 -2.24 -1.97
CA ILE A 56 10.54 -3.68 -1.81
C ILE A 56 11.62 -4.38 -0.97
N THR A 57 12.84 -3.85 -0.97
CA THR A 57 13.95 -4.32 -0.14
C THR A 57 13.67 -4.21 1.35
N ASN A 58 12.81 -3.27 1.79
CA ASN A 58 12.44 -3.14 3.20
C ASN A 58 11.70 -4.39 3.69
N ASN A 59 10.77 -4.92 2.88
CA ASN A 59 10.09 -6.19 3.19
C ASN A 59 11.07 -7.36 3.25
N LEU A 60 12.06 -7.39 2.36
CA LEU A 60 13.07 -8.45 2.35
C LEU A 60 13.89 -8.46 3.65
N LEU A 61 14.33 -7.27 4.10
CA LEU A 61 15.09 -7.11 5.35
C LEU A 61 14.24 -7.55 6.56
N LEU A 62 13.00 -7.09 6.64
CA LEU A 62 12.08 -7.47 7.72
C LEU A 62 11.88 -9.00 7.80
N VAL A 63 11.64 -9.66 6.67
CA VAL A 63 11.50 -11.12 6.62
C VAL A 63 12.80 -11.82 7.02
N TYR A 64 13.95 -11.30 6.61
CA TYR A 64 15.25 -11.85 6.98
C TYR A 64 15.46 -11.80 8.50
N GLU A 65 15.16 -10.67 9.14
CA GLU A 65 15.26 -10.51 10.60
C GLU A 65 14.31 -11.44 11.36
N ILE A 66 13.07 -11.60 10.89
CA ILE A 66 12.09 -12.54 11.47
C ILE A 66 12.62 -13.98 11.39
N LEU A 67 13.07 -14.40 10.21
CA LEU A 67 13.60 -15.76 10.00
C LEU A 67 14.90 -16.01 10.76
N HIS A 68 15.76 -15.00 10.86
CA HIS A 68 16.97 -15.06 11.68
C HIS A 68 16.62 -15.26 13.15
N SER A 69 15.68 -14.46 13.68
CA SER A 69 15.17 -14.60 15.05
C SER A 69 14.59 -16.00 15.33
N PHE A 70 13.97 -16.63 14.33
CA PHE A 70 13.46 -18.00 14.47
C PHE A 70 14.58 -19.03 14.53
N LYS A 71 15.69 -18.81 13.82
CA LYS A 71 16.88 -19.69 13.89
C LYS A 71 17.55 -19.63 15.26
N ASP A 72 17.59 -18.45 15.86
CA ASP A 72 18.24 -18.25 17.17
C ASP A 72 17.38 -18.77 18.33
N LYS A 73 16.05 -18.71 18.18
CA LYS A 73 15.09 -19.14 19.21
C LYS A 73 14.53 -20.54 18.96
N ARG A 74 15.40 -21.49 18.61
CA ARG A 74 15.03 -22.89 18.32
C ARG A 74 14.76 -23.76 19.54
N SER A 75 15.15 -23.33 20.73
CA SER A 75 14.97 -24.06 21.99
C SER A 75 14.15 -23.24 23.00
N GLY A 76 13.40 -23.94 23.85
CA GLY A 76 12.53 -23.34 24.86
C GLY A 76 11.07 -23.80 24.74
N ARG A 77 10.21 -23.30 25.63
CA ARG A 77 8.80 -23.71 25.71
C ARG A 77 7.89 -23.03 24.66
N LYS A 78 8.38 -22.02 23.95
CA LYS A 78 7.61 -21.27 22.92
C LYS A 78 8.24 -21.50 21.54
N GLY A 79 7.43 -21.97 20.59
CA GLY A 79 7.81 -22.08 19.18
C GLY A 79 7.32 -20.87 18.38
N PHE A 80 7.96 -20.60 17.24
CA PHE A 80 7.60 -19.54 16.30
C PHE A 80 7.20 -20.15 14.95
N MET A 81 6.26 -19.51 14.26
CA MET A 81 5.78 -19.91 12.93
C MET A 81 5.66 -18.69 12.04
N ALA A 82 6.04 -18.83 10.77
CA ALA A 82 5.76 -17.85 9.73
C ALA A 82 4.56 -18.33 8.90
N LEU A 83 3.58 -17.46 8.71
CA LEU A 83 2.42 -17.72 7.86
C LEU A 83 2.50 -16.83 6.61
N LYS A 84 2.62 -17.44 5.44
CA LYS A 84 2.56 -16.72 4.16
C LYS A 84 1.15 -16.81 3.60
N LEU A 85 0.46 -15.68 3.55
CA LEU A 85 -0.86 -15.56 2.92
C LEU A 85 -0.70 -14.98 1.51
N ASN A 86 -1.44 -15.53 0.56
CA ASN A 86 -1.52 -15.01 -0.80
C ASN A 86 -2.97 -15.04 -1.27
N MET A 87 -3.38 -13.99 -1.96
CA MET A 87 -4.74 -13.85 -2.50
C MET A 87 -4.67 -13.86 -4.02
N SER A 88 -5.40 -14.77 -4.66
CA SER A 88 -5.50 -14.79 -6.12
C SER A 88 -6.47 -13.70 -6.59
N LYS A 89 -6.09 -12.94 -7.63
CA LYS A 89 -6.95 -11.90 -8.23
C LYS A 89 -7.48 -10.91 -7.18
N THR A 90 -6.58 -10.33 -6.39
CA THR A 90 -6.94 -9.42 -5.29
C THR A 90 -7.86 -8.29 -5.70
N TYR A 91 -7.66 -7.71 -6.89
CA TYR A 91 -8.49 -6.61 -7.39
C TYR A 91 -9.90 -7.05 -7.83
N ASP A 92 -10.09 -8.34 -8.16
CA ASP A 92 -11.39 -8.87 -8.59
C ASP A 92 -12.27 -9.30 -7.40
N ARG A 93 -11.68 -9.41 -6.20
CA ARG A 93 -12.30 -9.97 -4.99
C ARG A 93 -12.53 -8.93 -3.89
N VAL A 94 -12.45 -7.65 -4.23
CA VAL A 94 -12.81 -6.57 -3.31
C VAL A 94 -14.34 -6.51 -3.24
N GLU A 95 -14.90 -6.90 -2.08
CA GLU A 95 -16.32 -6.73 -1.74
C GLU A 95 -16.58 -5.39 -1.03
#